data_AF-A0A3B8NVH0-F1
#
_entry.id   AF-A0A3B8NVH0-F1
#
_cell.length_a   1.000
_cell.length_b   1.000
_cell.length_c   1.000
_cell.angle_alpha   90.00
_cell.angle_beta   90.00
_cell.angle_gamma   90.00
#
_symmetry.space_group_name_H-M   'P 1'
#
loop_
_entity.id
_entity.type
_entity.pdbx_description
1 polymer ?
#
loop_
_entity_poly.entity_id
_entity_poly.type
_entity_poly.pdbx_seq_one_letter_code
_entity_poly.pdbx_strand_id
1 'polypeptide(L)'
;MKKLLIFFVILLSAFTVSITAFAQSPTVSLPLSFGTLSPCPISKGTRRVSADEAMEILRSKDASLLSNSLIQPQGQSYEERWIVSDIGNGVLIEVGCLVEVECGGHCNFADIVATWSKARSSGEYNWEEFYTNVTVGPPYGTSLRFRSRGCATVTVQNTLGAGFEAAGFSVSGSSTSTTTYRKVASIDVTWKVGDPLV
;
A
#
# COMPACT_ATOMS: atom_id res chain seq x y z
N MET A 1 25.08 2.57 83.33
CA MET A 1 24.36 3.19 82.18
C MET A 1 24.90 2.61 80.86
N LYS A 2 24.50 1.39 80.50
CA LYS A 2 24.90 0.69 79.25
C LYS A 2 23.85 -0.39 78.91
N LYS A 3 22.57 -0.05 78.71
CA LYS A 3 21.53 -0.99 78.23
C LYS A 3 20.36 -0.28 77.55
N LEU A 4 20.61 0.65 76.61
CA LEU A 4 19.52 1.31 75.89
C LEU A 4 19.83 1.65 74.43
N LEU A 5 20.60 0.82 73.73
CA LEU A 5 20.97 1.07 72.33
C LEU A 5 21.00 -0.18 71.44
N ILE A 6 20.18 -1.20 71.76
CA ILE A 6 20.08 -2.45 70.98
C ILE A 6 18.61 -2.76 70.59
N PHE A 7 17.70 -1.77 70.67
CA PHE A 7 16.30 -1.98 70.26
C PHE A 7 15.86 -1.22 69.00
N PHE A 8 16.75 -0.43 68.39
CA PHE A 8 16.40 0.37 67.21
C PHE A 8 16.83 -0.22 65.86
N VAL A 9 17.46 -1.40 65.84
CA VAL A 9 17.96 -2.03 64.60
C VAL A 9 17.05 -3.19 64.11
N ILE A 10 16.03 -3.56 64.88
CA ILE A 10 15.14 -4.72 64.55
C ILE A 10 13.77 -4.27 64.00
N LEU A 11 13.51 -2.96 63.90
CA LEU A 11 12.23 -2.42 63.38
C LEU A 11 12.33 -1.85 61.96
N LEU A 12 13.23 -2.40 61.13
CA LEU A 12 13.41 -1.96 59.73
C LEU A 12 13.59 -3.14 58.76
N SER A 13 12.83 -4.22 58.96
CA SER A 13 12.82 -5.37 58.04
C SER A 13 11.42 -5.95 57.83
N ALA A 14 10.41 -5.09 57.71
CA ALA A 14 9.05 -5.48 57.36
C ALA A 14 8.48 -4.55 56.28
N PHE A 15 9.17 -4.49 55.15
CA PHE A 15 8.60 -4.04 53.88
C PHE A 15 8.71 -5.21 52.90
N THR A 16 7.86 -6.21 53.11
CA THR A 16 7.57 -7.22 52.08
C THR A 16 6.84 -6.51 50.95
N VAL A 17 7.55 -6.25 49.86
CA VAL A 17 6.98 -5.85 48.58
C VAL A 17 6.10 -6.99 48.10
N SER A 18 4.78 -6.79 48.13
CA SER A 18 3.82 -7.65 47.44
C SER A 18 4.02 -7.48 45.94
N ILE A 19 4.85 -8.36 45.35
CA ILE A 19 4.91 -8.53 43.90
C ILE A 19 3.62 -9.26 43.53
N THR A 20 2.65 -8.51 42.98
CA THR A 20 1.55 -9.11 42.25
C THR A 20 2.15 -9.85 41.06
N ALA A 21 2.11 -11.17 41.11
CA ALA A 21 2.36 -12.00 39.96
C ALA A 21 1.29 -11.65 38.91
N PHE A 22 1.65 -10.82 37.93
CA PHE A 22 0.95 -10.79 36.66
C PHE A 22 1.05 -12.21 36.11
N ALA A 23 -0.09 -12.91 36.10
CA ALA A 23 -0.24 -14.10 35.29
C ALA A 23 0.20 -13.72 33.88
N GLN A 24 1.33 -14.27 33.44
CA GLN A 24 1.69 -14.28 32.03
C GLN A 24 0.56 -15.04 31.34
N SER A 25 -0.37 -14.30 30.75
CA SER A 25 -1.21 -14.81 29.67
C SER A 25 -0.25 -15.53 28.71
N PRO A 26 -0.54 -16.77 28.29
CA PRO A 26 0.29 -17.43 27.31
C PRO A 26 0.37 -16.52 26.10
N THR A 27 1.53 -15.90 25.90
CA THR A 27 1.87 -15.23 24.67
C THR A 27 1.91 -16.35 23.64
N VAL A 28 0.76 -16.62 23.03
CA VAL A 28 0.71 -17.36 21.78
C VAL A 28 1.46 -16.45 20.82
N SER A 29 2.77 -16.64 20.73
CA SER A 29 3.56 -16.19 19.59
C SER A 29 3.02 -16.98 18.42
N LEU A 30 1.91 -16.49 17.86
CA LEU A 30 1.50 -16.84 16.51
C LEU A 30 2.75 -16.57 15.68
N PRO A 31 3.33 -17.58 15.02
CA PRO A 31 4.33 -17.27 14.02
C PRO A 31 3.68 -16.23 13.10
N LEU A 32 4.33 -15.09 12.93
CA LEU A 32 4.15 -14.23 11.77
C LEU A 32 4.62 -15.06 10.57
N SER A 33 3.82 -16.08 10.25
CA SER A 33 3.74 -16.61 8.91
C SER A 33 3.18 -15.44 8.14
N PHE A 34 4.08 -14.63 7.60
CA PHE A 34 3.85 -14.02 6.31
C PHE A 34 3.60 -15.20 5.39
N GLY A 35 2.35 -15.69 5.40
CA GLY A 35 1.89 -16.66 4.43
C GLY A 35 2.34 -16.08 3.12
N THR A 36 3.15 -16.83 2.39
CA THR A 36 3.59 -16.48 1.05
C THR A 36 2.31 -16.22 0.27
N LEU A 37 1.92 -14.95 0.21
CA LEU A 37 0.75 -14.50 -0.54
C LEU A 37 1.01 -15.04 -1.93
N SER A 38 0.13 -15.92 -2.41
CA SER A 38 0.14 -16.28 -3.82
C SER A 38 0.33 -14.98 -4.61
N PRO A 39 1.32 -14.92 -5.51
CA PRO A 39 1.62 -13.69 -6.22
C PRO A 39 0.33 -13.22 -6.86
N CYS A 40 -0.14 -12.05 -6.42
CA CYS A 40 -1.36 -11.47 -6.94
C CYS A 40 -1.19 -11.35 -8.46
N PRO A 41 -2.19 -11.74 -9.26
CA PRO A 41 -2.10 -11.58 -10.70
C PRO A 41 -1.88 -10.10 -11.01
N ILE A 42 -0.78 -9.81 -11.70
CA ILE A 42 -0.38 -8.46 -12.08
C ILE A 42 -0.52 -8.33 -13.60
N SER A 43 -1.37 -7.41 -14.04
CA SER A 43 -1.36 -6.97 -15.44
C SER A 43 -0.59 -5.65 -15.57
N LYS A 44 0.07 -5.43 -16.70
CA LYS A 44 0.85 -4.23 -17.00
C LYS A 44 0.28 -3.55 -18.24
N GLY A 45 0.40 -2.23 -18.33
CA GLY A 45 -0.03 -1.47 -19.49
C GLY A 45 0.81 -0.21 -19.72
N THR A 46 0.95 0.14 -21.00
CA THR A 46 1.57 1.38 -21.47
C THR A 46 0.70 2.00 -22.55
N ARG A 47 0.69 3.33 -22.61
CA ARG A 47 0.19 4.09 -23.75
C ARG A 47 0.96 5.39 -23.89
N ARG A 48 1.39 5.74 -25.11
CA ARG A 48 1.90 7.08 -25.43
C ARG A 48 0.75 8.07 -25.44
N VAL A 49 0.98 9.25 -24.86
CA VAL A 49 -0.04 10.28 -24.71
C VAL A 49 0.54 11.65 -25.07
N SER A 50 -0.30 12.48 -25.69
CA SER A 50 -0.02 13.90 -25.91
C SER A 50 -0.02 14.68 -24.59
N ALA A 51 0.50 15.91 -24.60
CA ALA A 51 0.45 16.78 -23.43
C ALA A 51 -0.98 17.04 -22.93
N ASP A 52 -1.93 17.22 -23.85
CA ASP A 52 -3.35 17.43 -23.50
C ASP A 52 -3.97 16.17 -22.87
N GLU A 53 -3.68 14.99 -23.42
CA GLU A 53 -4.13 13.72 -22.86
C GLU A 53 -3.48 13.44 -21.49
N ALA A 54 -2.21 13.80 -21.33
CA ALA A 54 -1.52 13.69 -20.04
C ALA A 54 -2.22 14.54 -18.98
N MET A 55 -2.59 15.79 -19.30
CA MET A 55 -3.35 16.65 -18.40
C MET A 55 -4.73 16.07 -18.06
N GLU A 56 -5.43 15.49 -19.03
CA GLU A 56 -6.72 14.83 -18.79
C GLU A 56 -6.57 13.58 -17.91
N ILE A 57 -5.50 12.80 -18.10
CA ILE A 57 -5.18 11.67 -17.23
C ILE A 57 -5.02 12.17 -15.80
N LEU A 58 -4.17 13.17 -15.55
CA LEU A 58 -3.96 13.69 -14.21
C LEU A 58 -5.27 14.14 -13.56
N ARG A 59 -6.10 14.89 -14.31
CA ARG A 59 -7.44 15.31 -13.86
C ARG A 59 -8.34 14.13 -13.48
N SER A 60 -8.30 13.05 -14.26
CA SER A 60 -9.13 11.85 -14.05
C SER A 60 -8.65 10.93 -12.91
N LYS A 61 -7.35 10.99 -12.57
CA LYS A 61 -6.76 10.17 -11.50
C LYS A 61 -6.90 10.87 -10.17
N ASP A 62 -6.44 12.12 -10.09
CA ASP A 62 -6.59 13.00 -8.94
C ASP A 62 -6.27 14.45 -9.36
N ALA A 63 -7.25 15.34 -9.21
CA ALA A 63 -7.08 16.76 -9.55
C ALA A 63 -5.94 17.45 -8.78
N SER A 64 -5.54 16.94 -7.61
CA SER A 64 -4.41 17.44 -6.84
C SER A 64 -3.06 17.28 -7.57
N LEU A 65 -2.96 16.34 -8.50
CA LEU A 65 -1.73 16.09 -9.26
C LEU A 65 -1.43 17.23 -10.24
N LEU A 66 -2.44 17.97 -10.70
CA LEU A 66 -2.30 19.06 -11.66
C LEU A 66 -1.45 20.22 -11.12
N SER A 67 -1.53 20.53 -9.81
CA SER A 67 -0.76 21.62 -9.22
C SER A 67 0.72 21.31 -9.08
N ASN A 68 1.07 20.02 -9.09
CA ASN A 68 2.44 19.54 -8.86
C ASN A 68 3.15 19.14 -10.17
N SER A 69 2.41 18.99 -11.27
CA SER A 69 2.95 18.56 -12.56
C SER A 69 3.33 19.75 -13.45
N LEU A 70 4.62 19.91 -13.75
CA LEU A 70 5.14 20.89 -14.71
C LEU A 70 5.11 20.33 -16.14
N ILE A 71 3.93 20.06 -16.68
CA ILE A 71 3.79 19.59 -18.07
C ILE A 71 4.02 20.76 -19.02
N GLN A 72 5.08 20.70 -19.84
CA GLN A 72 5.41 21.74 -20.80
C GLN A 72 4.83 21.42 -22.19
N PRO A 73 4.15 22.36 -22.84
CA PRO A 73 3.38 22.07 -24.05
C PRO A 73 4.19 21.95 -25.35
N GLN A 74 5.53 22.04 -25.35
CA GLN A 74 6.31 22.02 -26.60
C GLN A 74 7.37 20.93 -26.65
N GLY A 75 7.18 19.96 -27.56
CA GLY A 75 8.20 19.00 -28.00
C GLY A 75 8.39 17.77 -27.12
N GLN A 76 7.74 17.69 -25.96
CA GLN A 76 7.84 16.53 -25.06
C GLN A 76 6.83 15.43 -25.44
N SER A 77 7.25 14.18 -25.35
CA SER A 77 6.37 13.01 -25.46
C SER A 77 6.18 12.40 -24.08
N TYR A 78 4.95 12.02 -23.75
CA TYR A 78 4.65 11.37 -22.48
C TYR A 78 4.19 9.94 -22.70
N GLU A 79 4.40 9.11 -21.68
CA GLU A 79 3.92 7.75 -21.64
C GLU A 79 3.20 7.50 -20.31
N GLU A 80 1.94 7.10 -20.39
CA GLU A 80 1.20 6.57 -19.24
C GLU A 80 1.63 5.12 -19.04
N ARG A 81 2.04 4.77 -17.83
CA ARG A 81 2.47 3.41 -17.46
C ARG A 81 1.79 2.98 -16.18
N TRP A 82 1.24 1.79 -16.17
CA TRP A 82 0.51 1.30 -15.00
C TRP A 82 0.65 -0.21 -14.82
N ILE A 83 0.50 -0.62 -13.57
CA ILE A 83 0.33 -2.00 -13.16
C ILE A 83 -0.99 -2.14 -12.42
N VAL A 84 -1.54 -3.34 -12.44
CA VAL A 84 -2.82 -3.63 -11.78
C VAL A 84 -2.70 -4.94 -11.07
N SER A 85 -2.92 -4.89 -9.75
CA SER A 85 -2.83 -6.03 -8.86
C SER A 85 -4.23 -6.35 -8.31
N ASP A 86 -4.63 -7.62 -8.38
CA ASP A 86 -5.78 -8.11 -7.62
C ASP A 86 -5.36 -8.36 -6.17
N ILE A 87 -5.83 -7.53 -5.24
CA ILE A 87 -5.52 -7.71 -3.82
C ILE A 87 -6.44 -8.72 -3.12
N GLY A 88 -7.31 -9.39 -3.88
CA GLY A 88 -8.17 -10.47 -3.44
C GLY A 88 -9.64 -10.24 -3.78
N ASN A 89 -10.33 -11.32 -4.17
CA ASN A 89 -11.75 -11.34 -4.50
C ASN A 89 -12.16 -10.31 -5.57
N GLY A 90 -11.28 -10.09 -6.57
CA GLY A 90 -11.55 -9.18 -7.69
C GLY A 90 -11.40 -7.69 -7.35
N VAL A 91 -10.82 -7.35 -6.19
CA VAL A 91 -10.51 -5.97 -5.82
C VAL A 91 -9.22 -5.56 -6.52
N LEU A 92 -9.34 -4.78 -7.59
CA LEU A 92 -8.23 -4.41 -8.46
C LEU A 92 -7.69 -3.02 -8.11
N ILE A 93 -6.43 -2.97 -7.72
CA ILE A 93 -5.72 -1.71 -7.46
C ILE A 93 -4.77 -1.44 -8.63
N GLU A 94 -4.94 -0.28 -9.25
CA GLU A 94 -4.02 0.26 -10.23
C GLU A 94 -2.99 1.15 -9.54
N VAL A 95 -1.72 0.95 -9.88
CA VAL A 95 -0.62 1.85 -9.53
C VAL A 95 -0.01 2.32 -10.84
N GLY A 96 0.06 3.63 -11.05
CA GLY A 96 0.51 4.19 -12.32
C GLY A 96 1.39 5.41 -12.16
N CYS A 97 2.02 5.77 -13.26
CA CYS A 97 2.82 6.97 -13.40
C CYS A 97 2.71 7.53 -14.81
N LEU A 98 2.94 8.83 -14.90
CA LEU A 98 3.18 9.53 -16.15
C LEU A 98 4.68 9.79 -16.23
N VAL A 99 5.31 9.34 -17.31
CA VAL A 99 6.75 9.56 -17.54
C VAL A 99 6.95 10.42 -18.77
N GLU A 100 7.93 11.32 -18.70
CA GLU A 100 8.46 12.02 -19.85
C GLU A 100 9.42 11.10 -20.60
N VAL A 101 9.22 11.00 -21.92
CA VAL A 101 10.01 10.16 -22.81
C VAL A 101 10.71 11.04 -23.82
N GLU A 102 12.04 11.03 -23.77
CA GLU A 102 12.88 11.63 -24.81
C GLU A 102 13.07 10.62 -25.95
N CYS A 103 12.64 11.01 -27.16
CA CYS A 103 12.85 10.20 -28.36
C CYS A 103 14.09 10.66 -29.13
N GLY A 104 15.22 9.95 -28.93
CA GLY A 104 16.42 9.98 -29.78
C GLY A 104 16.77 8.57 -30.29
N GLY A 105 18.05 8.31 -30.63
CA GLY A 105 18.52 6.97 -31.07
C GLY A 105 18.26 5.82 -30.08
N HIS A 106 17.96 6.16 -28.82
CA HIS A 106 17.46 5.26 -27.77
C HIS A 106 16.34 5.98 -26.99
N CYS A 107 15.21 5.32 -26.75
CA CYS A 107 14.14 5.85 -25.90
C CYS A 107 14.51 5.63 -24.44
N ASN A 108 14.71 6.71 -23.68
CA ASN A 108 14.98 6.66 -22.24
C ASN A 108 13.85 7.36 -21.48
N PHE A 109 13.58 6.92 -20.24
CA PHE A 109 12.79 7.71 -19.30
C PHE A 109 13.61 8.88 -18.81
N ALA A 110 13.15 10.09 -19.08
CA ALA A 110 13.77 11.30 -18.55
C ALA A 110 13.36 11.44 -17.08
N ASP A 111 12.06 11.66 -16.84
CA ASP A 111 11.54 11.95 -15.50
C ASP A 111 10.13 11.39 -15.27
N ILE A 112 9.83 11.10 -14.00
CA ILE A 112 8.48 10.77 -13.55
C ILE A 112 7.77 12.09 -13.23
N VAL A 113 6.76 12.43 -14.04
CA VAL A 113 5.99 13.66 -13.92
C VAL A 113 4.97 13.56 -12.79
N ALA A 114 4.33 12.40 -12.66
CA ALA A 114 3.31 12.15 -11.65
C ALA A 114 3.17 10.65 -11.36
N THR A 115 2.65 10.34 -10.17
CA THR A 115 2.35 8.98 -9.75
C THR A 115 0.99 8.92 -9.06
N TRP A 116 0.29 7.80 -9.15
CA TRP A 116 -1.01 7.60 -8.50
C TRP A 116 -1.23 6.14 -8.12
N SER A 117 -2.11 5.91 -7.15
CA SER A 117 -2.81 4.64 -7.00
C SER A 117 -4.31 4.84 -6.87
N LYS A 118 -5.08 3.95 -7.48
CA LYS A 118 -6.55 4.00 -7.44
C LYS A 118 -7.17 2.63 -7.63
N ALA A 119 -8.43 2.49 -7.23
CA ALA A 119 -9.27 1.37 -7.66
C ALA A 119 -9.46 1.40 -9.19
N ARG A 120 -9.27 0.26 -9.88
CA ARG A 120 -9.33 0.20 -11.37
C ARG A 120 -10.75 0.12 -11.94
N SER A 121 -11.70 -0.61 -11.34
CA SER A 121 -13.09 -0.65 -11.86
C SER A 121 -14.13 -1.44 -11.04
N SER A 122 -15.39 -1.05 -11.30
CA SER A 122 -16.75 -1.65 -11.17
C SER A 122 -17.28 -2.19 -9.85
N GLY A 123 -16.45 -2.44 -8.85
CA GLY A 123 -16.96 -2.77 -7.51
C GLY A 123 -17.26 -1.53 -6.69
N GLU A 124 -18.22 -1.61 -5.77
CA GLU A 124 -18.39 -0.62 -4.70
C GLU A 124 -17.29 -0.80 -3.66
N TYR A 125 -16.06 -0.43 -4.03
CA TYR A 125 -14.93 -0.37 -3.12
C TYR A 125 -14.15 0.93 -3.23
N ASN A 126 -13.68 1.39 -2.07
CA ASN A 126 -12.85 2.58 -1.94
C ASN A 126 -11.40 2.16 -1.69
N TRP A 127 -10.46 2.88 -2.30
CA TRP A 127 -9.03 2.74 -2.02
C TRP A 127 -8.51 4.03 -1.39
N GLU A 128 -8.13 3.93 -0.13
CA GLU A 128 -7.48 5.01 0.60
C GLU A 128 -5.97 4.80 0.56
N GLU A 129 -5.30 5.57 -0.30
CA GLU A 129 -3.85 5.52 -0.42
C GLU A 129 -3.17 6.03 0.86
N PHE A 130 -2.15 5.31 1.34
CA PHE A 130 -1.23 5.81 2.36
C PHE A 130 0.02 6.42 1.72
N TYR A 131 0.56 5.76 0.70
CA TYR A 131 1.59 6.31 -0.16
C TYR A 131 1.57 5.63 -1.52
N THR A 132 2.04 6.38 -2.53
CA THR A 132 2.49 5.84 -3.81
C THR A 132 3.84 6.42 -4.20
N ASN A 133 4.69 5.57 -4.75
CA ASN A 133 6.03 5.92 -5.20
C ASN A 133 6.38 5.07 -6.42
N VAL A 134 6.80 5.73 -7.50
CA VAL A 134 7.41 5.07 -8.64
C VAL A 134 8.83 5.57 -8.77
N THR A 135 9.77 4.67 -9.05
CA THR A 135 11.19 5.01 -9.22
C THR A 135 11.73 4.40 -10.49
N VAL A 136 12.57 5.15 -11.19
CA VAL A 136 13.34 4.66 -12.34
C VAL A 136 14.54 3.89 -11.81
N GLY A 137 14.65 2.60 -12.16
CA GLY A 137 15.72 1.73 -11.71
C GLY A 137 16.91 1.65 -12.69
N PRO A 138 18.14 1.40 -12.19
CA PRO A 138 19.29 1.09 -13.03
C PRO A 138 19.15 -0.28 -13.75
N PRO A 139 19.89 -0.53 -14.85
CA PRO A 139 20.88 0.33 -15.50
C PRO A 139 20.16 1.25 -16.50
N TYR A 140 20.16 2.56 -16.21
CA TYR A 140 19.64 3.64 -17.06
C TYR A 140 18.24 3.42 -17.64
N GLY A 141 17.19 3.91 -16.95
CA GLY A 141 15.94 4.28 -17.66
C GLY A 141 15.19 3.14 -18.34
N THR A 142 15.45 1.88 -17.97
CA THR A 142 14.80 0.70 -18.58
C THR A 142 13.92 -0.04 -17.60
N SER A 143 13.78 0.41 -16.36
CA SER A 143 12.86 -0.20 -15.42
C SER A 143 12.15 0.82 -14.54
N LEU A 144 10.91 0.49 -14.20
CA LEU A 144 10.10 1.23 -13.24
C LEU A 144 9.76 0.30 -12.09
N ARG A 145 10.06 0.74 -10.87
CA ARG A 145 9.60 0.06 -9.65
C ARG A 145 8.41 0.82 -9.08
N PHE A 146 7.24 0.21 -9.16
CA PHE A 146 5.98 0.69 -8.63
C PHE A 146 5.83 0.20 -7.19
N ARG A 147 5.64 1.13 -6.27
CA ARG A 147 5.35 0.86 -4.87
C ARG A 147 4.13 1.64 -4.44
N SER A 148 3.15 0.95 -3.87
CA SER A 148 1.99 1.60 -3.26
C SER A 148 1.54 0.83 -2.04
N ARG A 149 1.00 1.54 -1.06
CA ARG A 149 0.32 0.96 0.09
C ARG A 149 -0.90 1.80 0.39
N GLY A 150 -1.96 1.12 0.77
CA GLY A 150 -3.20 1.76 1.15
C GLY A 150 -4.16 0.76 1.75
N CYS A 151 -5.39 1.20 1.88
CA CYS A 151 -6.46 0.43 2.44
C CYS A 151 -7.65 0.36 1.49
N ALA A 152 -8.05 -0.87 1.15
CA ALA A 152 -9.28 -1.13 0.44
C ALA A 152 -10.43 -1.34 1.44
N THR A 153 -11.58 -0.74 1.13
CA THR A 153 -12.84 -0.94 1.86
C THR A 153 -13.91 -1.34 0.88
N VAL A 154 -14.60 -2.45 1.12
CA VAL A 154 -15.69 -2.98 0.28
C VAL A 154 -16.92 -3.18 1.15
N THR A 155 -18.09 -2.75 0.71
CA THR A 155 -19.35 -3.07 1.38
C THR A 155 -20.14 -4.03 0.50
N VAL A 156 -20.54 -5.17 1.06
CA VAL A 156 -21.29 -6.21 0.33
C VAL A 156 -22.48 -6.70 1.15
N GLN A 157 -23.41 -7.39 0.50
CA GLN A 157 -24.48 -8.10 1.20
C GLN A 157 -23.90 -9.23 2.07
N ASN A 158 -24.52 -9.51 3.21
CA ASN A 158 -24.00 -10.47 4.21
C ASN A 158 -23.76 -11.89 3.64
N THR A 159 -24.45 -12.26 2.56
CA THR A 159 -24.30 -13.56 1.88
C THR A 159 -23.00 -13.70 1.07
N LEU A 160 -22.30 -12.61 0.78
CA LEU A 160 -21.11 -12.58 -0.08
C LEU A 160 -19.78 -12.48 0.70
N GLY A 161 -19.84 -12.56 2.04
CA GLY A 161 -18.70 -12.28 2.92
C GLY A 161 -17.56 -13.29 2.90
N ALA A 162 -17.86 -14.59 2.74
CA ALA A 162 -16.87 -15.66 2.87
C ALA A 162 -15.67 -15.52 1.91
N GLY A 163 -15.89 -14.99 0.70
CA GLY A 163 -14.82 -14.75 -0.27
C GLY A 163 -13.85 -13.65 0.16
N PHE A 164 -14.32 -12.62 0.86
CA PHE A 164 -13.48 -11.53 1.35
C PHE A 164 -12.63 -11.97 2.54
N GLU A 165 -13.21 -12.71 3.48
CA GLU A 165 -12.46 -13.28 4.61
C GLU A 165 -11.38 -14.26 4.13
N ALA A 166 -11.72 -15.14 3.19
CA ALA A 166 -10.76 -16.06 2.56
C ALA A 166 -9.64 -15.31 1.81
N ALA A 167 -9.95 -14.14 1.24
CA ALA A 167 -8.99 -13.24 0.62
C ALA A 167 -8.20 -12.40 1.64
N GLY A 168 -8.39 -12.57 2.95
CA GLY A 168 -7.65 -11.88 4.00
C GLY A 168 -8.15 -10.46 4.31
N PHE A 169 -9.39 -10.14 3.97
CA PHE A 169 -10.06 -8.94 4.46
C PHE A 169 -10.60 -9.19 5.88
N SER A 170 -10.63 -8.14 6.70
CA SER A 170 -11.24 -8.13 8.03
C SER A 170 -12.55 -7.35 8.02
N VAL A 171 -13.56 -7.80 8.76
CA VAL A 171 -14.80 -7.03 8.97
C VAL A 171 -14.48 -5.73 9.71
N SER A 172 -14.90 -4.59 9.16
CA SER A 172 -14.77 -3.27 9.79
C SER A 172 -16.12 -2.68 10.24
N GLY A 173 -17.23 -3.24 9.78
CA GLY A 173 -18.57 -2.83 10.16
C GLY A 173 -19.63 -3.79 9.61
N SER A 174 -20.78 -3.86 10.25
CA SER A 174 -21.91 -4.67 9.79
C SER A 174 -23.22 -3.97 10.09
N SER A 175 -24.19 -4.15 9.21
CA SER A 175 -25.59 -3.77 9.37
C SER A 175 -26.48 -5.01 9.21
N THR A 176 -27.80 -4.82 9.27
CA THR A 176 -28.78 -5.90 9.09
C THR A 176 -28.67 -6.58 7.72
N SER A 177 -28.25 -5.87 6.68
CA SER A 177 -28.23 -6.38 5.29
C SER A 177 -26.85 -6.39 4.64
N THR A 178 -25.89 -5.64 5.17
CA THR A 178 -24.55 -5.48 4.57
C THR A 178 -23.43 -5.61 5.59
N THR A 179 -22.27 -6.08 5.12
CA THR A 179 -21.03 -6.13 5.89
C THR A 179 -19.96 -5.36 5.12
N THR A 180 -19.23 -4.51 5.83
CA THR A 180 -18.09 -3.77 5.31
C THR A 180 -16.81 -4.51 5.68
N TYR A 181 -16.02 -4.82 4.67
CA TYR A 181 -14.72 -5.48 4.75
C TYR A 181 -13.61 -4.50 4.45
N ARG A 182 -12.49 -4.63 5.15
CA ARG A 182 -11.32 -3.77 5.04
C ARG A 182 -10.06 -4.62 4.88
N LYS A 183 -9.13 -4.20 4.02
CA LYS A 183 -7.82 -4.84 3.87
C LYS A 183 -6.74 -3.80 3.59
N VAL A 184 -5.64 -3.90 4.34
CA VAL A 184 -4.40 -3.19 4.01
C VAL A 184 -3.62 -4.03 3.02
N ALA A 185 -3.25 -3.42 1.89
CA ALA A 185 -2.47 -4.09 0.85
C ALA A 185 -1.23 -3.27 0.51
N SER A 186 -0.18 -3.95 0.05
CA SER A 186 1.04 -3.33 -0.46
C SER A 186 1.38 -3.96 -1.80
N ILE A 187 1.74 -3.13 -2.75
CA ILE A 187 2.14 -3.49 -4.11
C ILE A 187 3.58 -3.05 -4.26
N ASP A 188 4.47 -3.97 -4.64
CA ASP A 188 5.87 -3.69 -4.96
C ASP A 188 6.27 -4.52 -6.16
N VAL A 189 6.33 -3.88 -7.33
CA VAL A 189 6.55 -4.56 -8.61
C VAL A 189 7.54 -3.78 -9.43
N THR A 190 8.51 -4.50 -10.00
CA THR A 190 9.43 -3.93 -10.99
C THR A 190 8.98 -4.35 -12.39
N TRP A 191 8.85 -3.37 -13.29
CA TRP A 191 8.59 -3.58 -14.70
C TRP A 191 9.81 -3.13 -15.52
N LYS A 192 10.37 -4.02 -16.35
CA LYS A 192 11.42 -3.66 -17.30
C LYS A 192 10.85 -3.39 -18.69
N VAL A 193 11.39 -2.38 -19.35
CA VAL A 193 11.12 -2.04 -20.75
C VAL A 193 11.54 -3.21 -21.62
N GLY A 194 10.63 -3.65 -22.51
CA GLY A 194 10.87 -4.80 -23.37
C GLY A 194 10.56 -6.15 -22.73
N ASP A 195 10.12 -6.21 -21.46
CA ASP A 195 9.48 -7.41 -20.93
C ASP A 195 8.26 -7.71 -21.81
N PRO A 196 8.20 -8.88 -22.49
CA PRO A 196 7.02 -9.25 -23.26
C PRO A 196 5.81 -9.26 -22.32
N LEU A 197 4.69 -8.74 -22.82
CA LEU A 197 3.40 -8.85 -22.16
C LEU A 197 3.12 -10.35 -21.99
N VAL A 198 3.21 -10.87 -20.76
CA VAL A 198 2.72 -12.21 -20.44
C VAL A 198 1.21 -12.14 -20.33
#